data_AF-A0A8J7VQE8-F1
#
_entry.id   AF-A0A8J7VQE8-F1
#
_cell.length_a   1.000
_cell.length_b   1.000
_cell.length_c   1.000
_cell.angle_alpha   90.00
_cell.angle_beta   90.00
_cell.angle_gamma   90.00
#
_symmetry.space_group_name_H-M   'P 1'
#
loop_
_entity.id
_entity.type
_entity.pdbx_description
1 polymer ?
#
loop_
_entity_poly.entity_id
_entity_poly.type
_entity_poly.pdbx_seq_one_letter_code
_entity_poly.pdbx_strand_id
1 'polypeptide(L)'
;NMVVLVLFAVDPSEWIILTTVVLLTVAMFLNLKFVHPTRTKRWREVTMPMSLAWVIFAGWAAWLDFSEGSLAHWGLVITSFYLIFAGILQQILPERAGR
;
A
#
# COMPACT_ATOMS: atom_id res chain seq x y z
N ASN A 1 -8.40 0.59 -8.10
CA ASN A 1 -8.25 0.34 -6.65
C ASN A 1 -6.89 -0.34 -6.46
N MET A 2 -5.98 0.25 -5.69
CA MET A 2 -4.60 -0.24 -5.56
C MET A 2 -4.53 -1.61 -4.87
N VAL A 3 -5.45 -1.91 -3.95
CA VAL A 3 -5.48 -3.16 -3.18
C VAL A 3 -5.94 -4.35 -4.02
N VAL A 4 -6.78 -4.14 -5.02
CA VAL A 4 -7.29 -5.23 -5.88
C VAL A 4 -6.16 -5.94 -6.61
N LEU A 5 -5.16 -5.20 -7.10
CA LEU A 5 -3.97 -5.78 -7.75
C LEU A 5 -3.15 -6.65 -6.79
N VAL A 6 -3.09 -6.26 -5.52
CA VAL A 6 -2.38 -7.04 -4.48
C VAL A 6 -3.11 -8.34 -4.19
N LEU A 7 -4.44 -8.27 -4.04
CA LEU A 7 -5.26 -9.46 -3.77
C LEU A 7 -5.22 -10.44 -4.93
N PHE A 8 -5.24 -9.95 -6.18
CA PHE A 8 -5.11 -10.79 -7.36
C PHE A 8 -3.73 -11.43 -7.47
N ALA A 9 -2.67 -10.68 -7.14
CA ALA A 9 -1.31 -11.21 -7.18
C ALA A 9 -1.06 -12.27 -6.10
N VAL A 10 -1.53 -12.03 -4.88
CA VAL A 10 -1.24 -12.91 -3.74
C VAL A 10 -2.17 -14.12 -3.68
N ASP A 11 -3.31 -14.06 -4.36
CA ASP A 11 -4.41 -15.03 -4.32
C ASP A 11 -4.64 -15.65 -2.92
N PRO A 12 -4.86 -14.82 -1.87
CA PRO A 12 -5.04 -15.33 -0.52
C PRO A 12 -6.42 -15.96 -0.36
N SER A 13 -6.61 -16.74 0.71
CA SER A 13 -7.91 -17.39 0.99
C SER A 13 -9.07 -16.39 1.02
N GLU A 14 -10.27 -16.88 0.70
CA GLU A 14 -11.47 -16.05 0.53
C GLU A 14 -11.80 -15.25 1.80
N TRP A 15 -11.54 -15.84 2.97
CA TRP A 15 -11.71 -15.18 4.26
C TRP A 15 -10.76 -14.00 4.48
N ILE A 16 -9.53 -14.07 3.98
CA ILE A 16 -8.57 -12.97 4.05
C ILE A 16 -9.06 -11.83 3.16
N ILE A 17 -9.44 -12.14 1.91
CA ILE A 17 -10.00 -11.17 0.96
C ILE A 17 -11.21 -10.46 1.60
N LEU A 18 -12.18 -11.23 2.09
CA LEU A 18 -13.40 -10.71 2.71
C LEU A 18 -13.07 -9.78 3.88
N THR A 19 -12.23 -10.24 4.81
CA THR A 19 -11.85 -9.47 6.00
C THR A 19 -11.14 -8.18 5.62
N THR A 20 -10.17 -8.24 4.69
CA THR A 20 -9.45 -7.05 4.21
C THR A 20 -10.39 -6.04 3.55
N VAL A 21 -11.29 -6.50 2.68
CA VAL A 21 -12.25 -5.61 2.00
C VAL A 21 -13.18 -4.96 3.01
N VAL A 22 -13.76 -5.73 3.96
CA VAL A 22 -14.63 -5.19 5.01
C VAL A 22 -13.91 -4.14 5.86
N LEU A 23 -12.68 -4.42 6.30
CA LEU A 23 -11.89 -3.46 7.07
C LEU A 23 -11.61 -2.17 6.31
N LEU A 24 -11.23 -2.28 5.02
CA LEU A 24 -10.98 -1.11 4.18
C LEU A 24 -12.27 -0.33 3.89
N THR A 25 -13.41 -1.00 3.73
CA THR A 25 -14.71 -0.34 3.58
C THR A 25 -15.07 0.45 4.83
N VAL A 26 -14.89 -0.11 6.02
CA VAL A 26 -15.10 0.63 7.29
C VAL A 26 -14.14 1.82 7.37
N ALA A 27 -12.87 1.64 6.97
CA ALA A 27 -11.85 2.68 6.96
C ALA A 27 -12.21 3.89 6.08
N MET A 28 -13.05 3.73 5.04
CA MET A 28 -13.52 4.85 4.21
C MET A 28 -14.43 5.83 4.97
N PHE A 29 -15.07 5.38 6.05
CA PHE A 29 -15.93 6.21 6.90
C PHE A 29 -15.18 6.83 8.10
N LEU A 30 -13.94 6.39 8.34
CA LEU A 30 -13.08 6.92 9.38
C LEU A 30 -12.31 8.14 8.86
N ASN A 31 -11.95 9.07 9.74
CA ASN A 31 -11.12 10.23 9.40
C ASN A 31 -9.63 9.85 9.32
N LEU A 32 -9.30 8.85 8.49
CA LEU A 32 -7.94 8.40 8.25
C LEU A 32 -7.34 9.19 7.07
N LYS A 33 -6.11 9.66 7.23
CA LYS A 33 -5.38 10.29 6.13
C LYS A 33 -4.70 9.20 5.31
N PHE A 34 -4.86 9.29 4.01
CA PHE A 34 -4.10 8.51 3.04
C PHE A 34 -3.00 9.38 2.43
N VAL A 35 -1.84 8.79 2.12
CA VAL A 35 -0.75 9.50 1.46
C VAL A 35 -0.98 9.49 -0.03
N HIS A 36 -0.78 10.64 -0.67
CA HIS A 36 -0.69 10.73 -2.11
C HIS A 36 0.76 11.02 -2.51
N PRO A 37 1.42 10.18 -3.34
CA PRO A 37 2.87 10.24 -3.59
C PRO A 37 3.40 11.63 -4.00
N THR A 38 2.60 12.39 -4.74
CA THR A 38 2.98 13.71 -5.26
C THR A 38 2.40 14.89 -4.47
N ARG A 39 1.30 14.70 -3.72
CA ARG A 39 0.60 15.80 -3.04
C ARG A 39 1.00 15.94 -1.58
N THR A 40 1.35 14.84 -0.92
CA THR A 40 1.79 14.87 0.46
C THR A 40 3.26 15.30 0.50
N LYS A 41 3.54 16.52 0.98
CA LYS A 41 4.92 17.02 1.13
C LYS A 41 5.69 16.25 2.22
N ARG A 42 4.99 15.87 3.28
CA ARG A 42 5.55 15.11 4.41
C ARG A 42 5.90 13.69 3.96
N TRP A 43 7.14 13.27 4.21
CA TRP A 43 7.72 11.97 3.81
C TRP A 43 7.79 11.70 2.30
N ARG A 44 7.66 12.75 1.47
CA ARG A 44 7.69 12.63 0.01
C ARG A 44 8.91 11.87 -0.51
N GLU A 45 10.09 12.12 0.06
CA GLU A 45 11.35 11.47 -0.34
C GLU A 45 11.35 9.95 -0.13
N VAL A 46 10.50 9.44 0.76
CA VAL A 46 10.34 7.99 0.99
C VAL A 46 9.12 7.45 0.23
N THR A 47 8.00 8.16 0.26
CA THR A 47 6.77 7.70 -0.39
C THR A 47 6.90 7.64 -1.91
N MET A 48 7.57 8.60 -2.55
CA MET A 48 7.80 8.58 -4.00
C MET A 48 8.52 7.31 -4.45
N PRO A 49 9.75 7.01 -3.98
CA PRO A 49 10.44 5.80 -4.41
C PRO A 49 9.69 4.53 -4.01
N MET A 50 8.98 4.51 -2.87
CA MET A 50 8.16 3.36 -2.50
C MET A 50 6.99 3.13 -3.47
N SER A 51 6.34 4.19 -3.94
CA SER A 51 5.28 4.10 -4.95
C SER A 51 5.81 3.66 -6.31
N LEU A 52 7.02 4.10 -6.69
CA LEU A 52 7.68 3.65 -7.91
C LEU A 52 8.06 2.17 -7.81
N ALA A 53 8.64 1.76 -6.68
CA ALA A 53 8.96 0.36 -6.41
C ALA A 53 7.69 -0.51 -6.47
N TRP A 54 6.58 -0.04 -5.90
CA TRP A 54 5.29 -0.72 -5.98
C TRP A 54 4.86 -0.94 -7.44
N VAL A 55 4.95 0.08 -8.30
CA VAL A 55 4.59 -0.03 -9.72
C VAL A 55 5.50 -1.02 -10.45
N ILE A 56 6.81 -1.01 -10.15
CA ILE A 56 7.77 -1.95 -10.73
C ILE A 56 7.44 -3.38 -10.32
N PHE A 57 7.15 -3.64 -9.04
CA PHE A 57 6.77 -4.96 -8.56
C PHE A 57 5.43 -5.41 -9.15
N ALA A 58 4.47 -4.50 -9.30
CA ALA A 58 3.17 -4.80 -9.92
C ALA A 58 3.33 -5.16 -11.40
N GLY A 59 4.15 -4.39 -12.14
CA GLY A 59 4.48 -4.70 -13.53
C GLY A 59 5.21 -6.02 -13.68
N TRP A 60 6.15 -6.33 -12.78
CA TRP A 60 6.87 -7.61 -12.77
C TRP A 60 5.92 -8.78 -12.45
N ALA A 61 5.09 -8.66 -11.41
CA ALA A 61 4.12 -9.69 -11.07
C ALA A 61 3.17 -9.98 -12.25
N ALA A 62 2.69 -8.93 -12.93
CA ALA A 62 1.86 -9.09 -14.13
C ALA A 62 2.61 -9.74 -15.30
N TRP A 63 3.90 -9.44 -15.48
CA TRP A 63 4.73 -10.05 -16.54
C TRP A 63 4.98 -11.55 -16.33
N LEU A 64 4.92 -12.01 -15.08
CA LEU A 64 5.08 -13.41 -14.70
C LEU A 64 3.73 -14.12 -14.49
N ASP A 65 2.63 -13.57 -15.02
CA ASP A 65 1.27 -14.10 -14.84
C ASP A 65 0.92 -14.41 -13.37
N PHE A 66 1.41 -13.58 -12.44
CA PHE A 66 1.19 -13.71 -11.01
C PHE A 66 1.66 -15.06 -10.42
N SER A 67 2.76 -15.61 -10.95
CA SER A 67 3.35 -16.85 -10.44
C SER A 67 3.66 -16.78 -8.93
N GLU A 68 3.06 -17.66 -8.15
CA GLU A 68 3.21 -17.73 -6.69
C GLU A 68 4.68 -17.82 -6.25
N GLY A 69 5.04 -17.12 -5.16
CA GLY A 69 6.36 -17.23 -4.52
C GLY A 69 7.48 -16.35 -5.09
N SER A 70 7.23 -15.59 -6.16
CA SER A 70 8.21 -14.62 -6.68
C SER A 70 8.54 -13.50 -5.67
N LEU A 71 9.78 -13.02 -5.69
CA LEU A 71 10.23 -11.84 -4.91
C LEU A 71 9.35 -10.60 -5.19
N ALA A 72 8.74 -10.53 -6.37
CA ALA A 72 7.79 -9.47 -6.72
C ALA A 72 6.55 -9.46 -5.82
N HIS A 73 6.06 -10.63 -5.38
CA HIS A 73 4.91 -10.72 -4.46
C HIS A 73 5.24 -10.11 -3.10
N TRP A 74 6.37 -10.51 -2.52
CA TRP A 74 6.81 -9.95 -1.24
C TRP A 74 7.10 -8.45 -1.33
N GLY A 75 7.74 -8.00 -2.40
CA GLY A 75 7.97 -6.58 -2.66
C GLY A 75 6.66 -5.79 -2.76
N LEU A 76 5.67 -6.34 -3.47
CA LEU A 76 4.36 -5.74 -3.67
C LEU A 76 3.55 -5.69 -2.38
N VAL A 77 3.56 -6.74 -1.57
CA VAL A 77 2.90 -6.77 -0.24
C VAL A 77 3.51 -5.72 0.67
N ILE A 78 4.84 -5.70 0.83
CA ILE A 78 5.53 -4.77 1.75
C ILE A 78 5.28 -3.31 1.35
N THR A 79 5.42 -3.00 0.07
CA THR A 79 5.17 -1.64 -0.45
C THR A 79 3.70 -1.23 -0.31
N SER A 80 2.76 -2.16 -0.48
CA SER A 80 1.32 -1.91 -0.26
C SER A 80 1.01 -1.60 1.20
N PHE A 81 1.54 -2.40 2.13
CA PHE A 81 1.40 -2.16 3.57
C PHE A 81 1.92 -0.76 3.93
N TYR A 82 3.11 -0.39 3.46
CA TYR A 82 3.64 0.96 3.68
C TYR A 82 2.67 2.05 3.17
N LEU A 83 2.18 1.94 1.94
CA LEU A 83 1.35 2.99 1.32
C LEU A 83 -0.03 3.13 1.98
N ILE A 84 -0.61 2.05 2.52
CA ILE A 84 -1.86 2.08 3.28
C ILE A 84 -1.65 2.73 4.65
N PHE A 85 -0.57 2.39 5.36
CA PHE A 85 -0.36 2.82 6.75
C PHE A 85 0.41 4.14 6.89
N ALA A 86 1.19 4.57 5.90
CA ALA A 86 2.01 5.78 5.98
C ALA A 86 1.20 7.03 6.36
N GLY A 87 -0.04 7.13 5.88
CA GLY A 87 -0.88 8.30 6.14
C GLY A 87 -1.44 8.33 7.56
N ILE A 88 -1.78 7.15 8.08
CA ILE A 88 -2.19 6.96 9.47
C ILE A 88 -1.01 7.25 10.41
N LEU A 89 0.20 6.78 10.07
CA LEU A 89 1.41 7.09 10.83
C LEU A 89 1.70 8.59 10.84
N GLN A 90 1.47 9.30 9.73
CA GLN A 90 1.58 10.76 9.69
C GLN A 90 0.52 11.47 10.56
N GLN A 91 -0.66 10.89 10.78
CA GLN A 91 -1.64 11.45 11.71
C GLN A 91 -1.21 11.29 13.17
N ILE A 92 -0.66 10.12 13.51
CA ILE A 92 -0.26 9.79 14.89
C ILE A 92 1.02 10.53 15.28
N LEU A 93 1.99 10.60 14.37
CA LEU A 93 3.24 11.31 14.61
C LEU A 93 3.03 12.81 14.38
N PRO A 94 3.19 13.69 15.39
CA PRO A 94 3.18 15.12 15.17
C PRO A 94 4.35 15.54 14.27
N GLU A 95 4.18 16.57 13.45
CA GLU A 95 5.32 17.23 12.80
C GLU A 95 6.23 17.76 13.90
N ARG A 96 7.52 17.41 13.86
CA ARG A 96 8.49 18.03 14.76
C ARG A 96 8.39 19.53 14.54
N ALA A 97 7.93 20.25 15.56
CA ALA A 97 8.03 21.70 15.61
C ALA A 97 9.52 22.04 15.46
N GLY A 98 9.92 22.44 14.26
CA GLY A 98 11.22 23.04 14.03
C GLY A 98 11.28 24.30 14.86
N ARG A 99 12.23 24.34 15.80
CA ARG A 99 12.75 25.59 16.35
C ARG A 99 13.45 26.38 15.24
#